data_AF-A0A7G2FID3-F1
#
_entry.id   AF-A0A7G2FID3-F1
#
_cell.length_a   1.000
_cell.length_b   1.000
_cell.length_c   1.000
_cell.angle_alpha   90.00
_cell.angle_beta   90.00
_cell.angle_gamma   90.00
#
_symmetry.space_group_name_H-M   'P 1'
#
loop_
_entity.id
_entity.type
_entity.pdbx_description
1 polymer ?
#
loop_
_entity_poly.entity_id
_entity_poly.type
_entity_poly.pdbx_seq_one_letter_code
_entity_poly.pdbx_strand_id
1 'polypeptide(L)'
;MKESLTLQLIAREILVSESHEELAMIVDNLFKRKDSEEYKTSRALYDYCVSCNLGCLTLKLLKLYQSSSNGILRFRSLYQLSQTLTGLRNRKLSLDSLYEIKTLLIPCLTMQETKESDVKILRKIVSCVAYNVVELHKDKWDELGDCILSLASSEEPVKAFHVFIDMPPGYEELIKKFLTIILEKAKEVLLNPEESGVEEWSLALQTVVKLGIQFFNTGMKQDVIKKILRFQLVNIVESAKKLVDNGNEMFLVRVLQDFERFVSRDMNLYKYSEVQCRFVSTFVSQIGKLSEVGTQTNELVTKINMLFTKQQPHETQDHGEEFDRAWYDHLKYLSSLELLKIFASTDLEDRTREMAIRRLEVVLSRHNSKKAKIDISEMRKLQSLLMSFLKEQGVSYSMFQVLGQVVNHVAYEMLVYQGETCYELRDYIASSKTEFQIALYIFQCLTMPLVDDDFVIPVMEKLFPEIITRLDPPTVLLVDNSCWVLVFRGAFCAAIHLIEDPGYAKYVKEIAHKMIDSIRELVEREMEVGIVRRAFRDVETIVKKQLEWYSTSQYRFVKGLLWRLYVLKGMKWESKIVLWRINVIVERGVKEMEKELPENEFDWLNLTTDEDVE
;
A
#
# COMPACT_ATOMS: atom_id res chain seq x y z
N MET A 1 35.39 9.10 22.78
CA MET A 1 35.08 10.04 23.89
C MET A 1 35.30 11.51 23.51
N LYS A 2 36.45 11.89 22.94
CA LYS A 2 36.76 13.27 22.53
C LYS A 2 35.86 13.82 21.39
N GLU A 3 35.53 12.99 20.40
CA GLU A 3 34.63 13.37 19.29
C GLU A 3 33.17 13.56 19.75
N SER A 4 32.66 12.70 20.65
CA SER A 4 31.32 12.83 21.24
C SER A 4 31.15 14.12 22.06
N LEU A 5 32.18 14.50 22.84
CA LEU A 5 32.21 15.78 23.55
C LEU A 5 32.22 16.99 22.60
N THR A 6 32.86 16.87 21.44
CA THR A 6 32.94 17.94 20.44
C THR A 6 31.58 18.14 19.74
N LEU A 7 30.92 17.06 19.33
CA LEU A 7 29.58 17.13 18.72
C LEU A 7 28.52 17.66 19.69
N GLN A 8 28.63 17.33 20.98
CA GLN A 8 27.71 17.85 21.99
C GLN A 8 27.83 19.37 22.18
N LEU A 9 29.06 19.92 22.11
CA LEU A 9 29.29 21.36 22.19
C LEU A 9 28.71 22.07 20.95
N ILE A 10 28.96 21.54 19.76
CA ILE A 10 28.41 22.07 18.50
C ILE A 10 26.88 22.06 18.53
N ALA A 11 26.26 20.97 18.98
CA ALA A 11 24.80 20.89 19.12
C ALA A 11 24.24 21.96 20.07
N ARG A 12 24.95 22.26 21.17
CA ARG A 12 24.54 23.34 22.10
C ARG A 12 24.67 24.71 21.44
N GLU A 13 25.76 24.97 20.72
CA GLU A 13 25.98 26.22 19.99
C GLU A 13 24.87 26.44 18.94
N ILE A 14 24.55 25.41 18.16
CA ILE A 14 23.43 25.45 17.20
C ILE A 14 22.12 25.78 17.90
N LEU A 15 21.85 25.23 19.09
CA LEU A 15 20.61 25.50 19.83
C LEU A 15 20.55 26.91 20.43
N VAL A 16 21.68 27.48 20.85
CA VAL A 16 21.73 28.82 21.50
C VAL A 16 21.88 29.95 20.48
N SER A 17 22.42 29.68 19.29
CA SER A 17 22.61 30.67 18.22
C SER A 17 21.31 31.38 17.84
N GLU A 18 21.37 32.65 17.46
CA GLU A 18 20.20 33.37 16.92
C GLU A 18 19.89 32.98 15.46
N SER A 19 20.89 32.47 14.72
CA SER A 19 20.72 32.03 13.34
C SER A 19 19.99 30.68 13.26
N HIS A 20 19.22 30.51 12.19
CA HIS A 20 18.56 29.24 11.85
C HIS A 20 19.28 28.47 10.73
N GLU A 21 20.35 29.02 10.15
CA GLU A 21 21.01 28.46 8.96
C GLU A 21 21.62 27.09 9.21
N GLU A 22 22.37 26.92 10.31
CA GLU A 22 22.99 25.64 10.65
C GLU A 22 21.94 24.55 10.91
N LEU A 23 20.86 24.91 11.61
CA LEU A 23 19.75 23.99 11.83
C LEU A 23 19.02 23.68 10.53
N ALA A 24 18.84 24.66 9.63
CA ALA A 24 18.26 24.44 8.32
C ALA A 24 19.09 23.46 7.48
N MET A 25 20.42 23.63 7.45
CA MET A 25 21.32 22.69 6.79
C MET A 25 21.23 21.29 7.38
N ILE A 26 21.21 21.17 8.73
CA ILE A 26 21.02 19.88 9.41
C ILE A 26 19.71 19.25 8.98
N VAL A 27 18.60 20.00 9.08
CA VAL A 27 17.27 19.53 8.69
C VAL A 27 17.26 19.06 7.24
N ASP A 28 17.82 19.82 6.30
CA ASP A 28 17.89 19.41 4.89
C ASP A 28 18.74 18.15 4.69
N ASN A 29 19.87 18.04 5.38
CA ASN A 29 20.75 16.87 5.32
C ASN A 29 20.12 15.61 5.94
N LEU A 30 19.16 15.74 6.87
CA LEU A 30 18.41 14.58 7.39
C LEU A 30 17.53 13.91 6.32
N PHE A 31 17.27 14.57 5.19
CA PHE A 31 16.57 14.00 4.05
C PHE A 31 17.52 13.55 2.92
N LYS A 32 18.84 13.56 3.16
CA LYS A 32 19.83 12.90 2.30
C LYS A 32 19.92 11.40 2.64
N ARG A 33 20.66 10.65 1.81
CA ARG A 33 20.86 9.20 1.94
C ARG A 33 21.50 8.84 3.29
N LYS A 34 21.01 7.78 3.95
CA LYS A 34 21.43 7.42 5.32
C LYS A 34 22.93 7.08 5.45
N ASP A 35 23.54 6.65 4.36
CA ASP A 35 24.95 6.30 4.24
C ASP A 35 25.85 7.51 3.92
N SER A 36 25.29 8.64 3.47
CA SER A 36 26.05 9.87 3.21
C SER A 36 26.65 10.43 4.49
N GLU A 37 27.86 10.98 4.38
CA GLU A 37 28.54 11.59 5.52
C GLU A 37 27.76 12.82 6.04
N GLU A 38 27.09 13.57 5.15
CA GLU A 38 26.23 14.68 5.56
C GLU A 38 25.02 14.21 6.36
N TYR A 39 24.36 13.12 5.96
CA TYR A 39 23.27 12.55 6.76
C TYR A 39 23.80 12.04 8.09
N LYS A 40 24.85 11.20 8.11
CA LYS A 40 25.37 10.60 9.36
C LYS A 40 25.78 11.69 10.36
N THR A 41 26.48 12.71 9.87
CA THR A 41 26.91 13.85 10.68
C THR A 41 25.71 14.66 11.16
N SER A 42 24.77 15.01 10.28
CA SER A 42 23.58 15.80 10.64
C SER A 42 22.64 15.02 11.54
N ARG A 43 22.54 13.70 11.38
CA ARG A 43 21.77 12.80 12.24
C ARG A 43 22.37 12.73 13.63
N ALA A 44 23.68 12.51 13.73
CA ALA A 44 24.37 12.54 15.01
C ALA A 44 24.20 13.89 15.70
N LEU A 45 24.42 15.01 15.00
CA LEU A 45 24.22 16.36 15.54
C LEU A 45 22.78 16.60 15.97
N TYR A 46 21.80 16.19 15.16
CA TYR A 46 20.38 16.31 15.48
C TYR A 46 20.02 15.49 16.74
N ASP A 47 20.51 14.25 16.85
CA ASP A 47 20.31 13.42 18.03
C ASP A 47 20.97 14.04 19.28
N TYR A 48 22.12 14.70 19.13
CA TYR A 48 22.70 15.52 20.19
C TYR A 48 21.84 16.74 20.52
N CYS A 49 21.24 17.43 19.55
CA CYS A 49 20.29 18.53 19.81
C CYS A 49 19.07 18.03 20.61
N VAL A 50 18.49 16.90 20.23
CA VAL A 50 17.35 16.26 20.91
C VAL A 50 17.69 15.87 22.35
N SER A 51 18.89 15.33 22.58
CA SER A 51 19.34 14.93 23.91
C SER A 51 19.74 16.11 24.79
N CYS A 52 20.32 17.18 24.21
CA CYS A 52 20.77 18.37 24.93
C CYS A 52 19.59 19.21 25.44
N ASN A 53 18.71 19.67 24.55
CA ASN A 53 17.55 20.47 24.94
C ASN A 53 16.44 20.40 23.89
N LEU A 54 15.50 19.47 24.09
CA LEU A 54 14.35 19.25 23.23
C LEU A 54 13.43 20.50 23.13
N GLY A 55 13.32 21.27 24.21
CA GLY A 55 12.51 22.49 24.23
C GLY A 55 13.08 23.54 23.27
N CYS A 56 14.38 23.81 23.37
CA CYS A 56 15.06 24.75 22.49
C CYS A 56 15.04 24.30 21.02
N LEU A 57 15.25 23.00 20.75
CA LEU A 57 15.14 22.45 19.41
C LEU A 57 13.74 22.66 18.82
N THR A 58 12.69 22.43 19.63
CA THR A 58 11.31 22.65 19.22
C THR A 58 11.06 24.10 18.84
N LEU A 59 11.51 25.04 19.68
CA LEU A 59 11.41 26.48 19.42
C LEU A 59 12.09 26.86 18.11
N LYS A 60 13.31 26.39 17.89
CA LYS A 60 14.05 26.71 16.67
C LYS A 60 13.41 26.12 15.41
N LEU A 61 12.90 24.90 15.45
CA LEU A 61 12.22 24.30 14.31
C LEU A 61 10.92 25.04 13.96
N LEU A 62 10.17 25.52 14.97
CA LEU A 62 8.99 26.36 14.77
C LEU A 62 9.35 27.73 14.19
N LYS A 63 10.40 28.39 14.70
CA LYS A 63 10.90 29.66 14.14
C LYS A 63 11.40 29.49 12.70
N LEU A 64 12.07 28.38 12.40
CA LEU A 64 12.49 28.04 11.04
C LEU A 64 11.28 27.86 10.11
N TYR A 65 10.21 27.21 10.59
CA TYR A 65 8.96 27.10 9.84
C TYR A 65 8.32 28.48 9.55
N GLN A 66 8.30 29.38 10.53
CA GLN A 66 7.70 30.71 10.38
C GLN A 66 8.50 31.65 9.47
N SER A 67 9.84 31.57 9.55
CA SER A 67 10.73 32.52 8.87
C SER A 67 11.16 32.09 7.47
N SER A 68 11.08 30.79 7.15
CA SER A 68 11.55 30.30 5.85
C SER A 68 10.57 30.64 4.73
N SER A 69 11.07 31.23 3.64
CA SER A 69 10.34 31.39 2.37
C SER A 69 10.35 30.12 1.51
N ASN A 70 11.14 29.11 1.86
CA ASN A 70 11.24 27.85 1.13
C ASN A 70 10.22 26.83 1.66
N GLY A 71 9.18 26.56 0.87
CA GLY A 71 8.12 25.61 1.24
C GLY A 71 8.62 24.17 1.54
N ILE A 72 9.71 23.72 0.92
CA ILE A 72 10.30 22.40 1.20
C ILE A 72 10.93 22.40 2.60
N LEU A 73 11.72 23.42 2.91
CA LEU A 73 12.37 23.55 4.22
C LEU A 73 11.35 23.72 5.35
N ARG A 74 10.27 24.48 5.11
CA ARG A 74 9.12 24.59 6.03
C ARG A 74 8.50 23.22 6.33
N PHE A 75 8.22 22.44 5.30
CA PHE A 75 7.65 21.10 5.48
C PHE A 75 8.62 20.18 6.23
N ARG A 76 9.89 20.16 5.85
CA ARG A 76 10.94 19.33 6.48
C ARG A 76 11.10 19.66 7.96
N SER A 77 11.09 20.94 8.34
CA SER A 77 11.21 21.36 9.73
C SER A 77 10.02 20.90 10.59
N LEU A 78 8.78 21.08 10.09
CA LEU A 78 7.57 20.58 10.77
C LEU A 78 7.54 19.07 10.87
N TYR A 79 7.86 18.37 9.79
CA TYR A 79 7.89 16.91 9.77
C TYR A 79 8.88 16.38 10.81
N GLN A 80 10.11 16.90 10.79
CA GLN A 80 11.16 16.49 11.71
C GLN A 80 10.78 16.77 13.17
N LEU A 81 10.13 17.92 13.43
CA LEU A 81 9.61 18.24 14.75
C LEU A 81 8.52 17.26 15.19
N SER A 82 7.54 16.98 14.33
CA SER A 82 6.45 16.04 14.64
C SER A 82 6.98 14.64 14.95
N GLN A 83 7.96 14.14 14.17
CA GLN A 83 8.59 12.85 14.43
C GLN A 83 9.30 12.82 15.80
N THR A 84 10.06 13.87 16.09
CA THR A 84 10.80 14.00 17.35
C THR A 84 9.86 14.04 18.55
N LEU A 85 8.79 14.82 18.49
CA LEU A 85 7.82 14.93 19.59
C LEU A 85 6.96 13.67 19.74
N THR A 86 6.63 12.98 18.65
CA THR A 86 5.83 11.74 18.71
C THR A 86 6.63 10.62 19.39
N GLY A 87 7.89 10.43 19.02
CA GLY A 87 8.77 9.43 19.65
C GLY A 87 9.05 9.74 21.13
N LEU A 88 8.89 10.99 21.55
CA LEU A 88 9.16 11.46 22.91
C LEU A 88 7.90 11.99 23.61
N ARG A 89 6.70 11.59 23.18
CA ARG A 89 5.43 12.21 23.62
C ARG A 89 5.22 12.18 25.14
N ASN A 90 5.72 11.14 25.81
CA ASN A 90 5.63 10.97 27.27
C ASN A 90 6.77 11.66 28.04
N ARG A 91 7.73 12.28 27.34
CA ARG A 91 8.82 13.02 27.97
C ARG A 91 8.32 14.40 28.36
N LYS A 92 8.40 14.71 29.65
CA LYS A 92 7.99 16.00 30.22
C LYS A 92 8.96 17.11 29.79
N LEU A 93 8.47 18.05 28.98
CA LEU A 93 9.18 19.29 28.63
C LEU A 93 9.25 20.24 29.85
N SER A 94 10.21 21.17 29.89
CA SER A 94 10.23 22.19 30.96
C SER A 94 9.09 23.20 30.79
N LEU A 95 8.60 23.77 31.90
CA LEU A 95 7.55 24.79 31.88
C LEU A 95 7.96 26.03 31.07
N ASP A 96 9.20 26.49 31.25
CA ASP A 96 9.74 27.64 30.51
C ASP A 96 9.71 27.40 28.99
N SER A 97 10.17 26.22 28.55
CA SER A 97 10.12 25.84 27.14
C SER A 97 8.68 25.79 26.64
N LEU A 98 7.76 25.24 27.43
CA LEU A 98 6.35 25.14 27.05
C LEU A 98 5.72 26.53 26.90
N TYR A 99 6.02 27.49 27.78
CA TYR A 99 5.51 28.85 27.67
C TYR A 99 5.89 29.50 26.33
N GLU A 100 7.16 29.37 25.93
CA GLU A 100 7.63 29.88 24.65
C GLU A 100 7.04 29.10 23.46
N ILE A 101 6.98 27.76 23.54
CA ILE A 101 6.45 26.90 22.47
C ILE A 101 4.97 27.20 22.23
N LYS A 102 4.18 27.34 23.30
CA LYS A 102 2.76 27.72 23.22
C LYS A 102 2.59 29.01 22.41
N THR A 103 3.40 30.02 22.75
CA THR A 103 3.35 31.35 22.12
C THR A 103 3.69 31.30 20.62
N LEU A 104 4.63 30.44 20.20
CA LEU A 104 4.99 30.30 18.78
C LEU A 104 4.03 29.42 17.98
N LEU A 105 3.38 28.43 18.60
CA LEU A 105 2.48 27.53 17.89
C LEU A 105 1.20 28.23 17.42
N ILE A 106 0.67 29.18 18.18
CA ILE A 106 -0.58 29.88 17.83
C ILE A 106 -0.43 30.65 16.50
N PRO A 107 0.61 31.46 16.28
CA PRO A 107 0.87 32.05 14.96
C PRO A 107 1.05 31.00 13.85
N CYS A 108 1.75 29.88 14.10
CA CYS A 108 1.91 28.83 13.08
C CYS A 108 0.57 28.26 12.58
N LEU A 109 -0.43 28.15 13.47
CA LEU A 109 -1.77 27.65 13.12
C LEU A 109 -2.60 28.69 12.34
N THR A 110 -2.31 29.97 12.50
CA THR A 110 -3.10 31.08 11.97
C THR A 110 -2.46 31.76 10.75
N MET A 111 -1.35 31.23 10.24
CA MET A 111 -0.73 31.72 9.01
C MET A 111 -1.69 31.54 7.81
N GLN A 112 -1.87 32.61 7.02
CA GLN A 112 -2.77 32.60 5.85
C GLN A 112 -2.36 31.58 4.79
N GLU A 113 -1.05 31.43 4.51
CA GLU A 113 -0.52 30.53 3.49
C GLU A 113 -0.30 29.07 3.97
N THR A 114 -1.00 28.63 5.01
CA THR A 114 -0.78 27.27 5.55
C THR A 114 -1.43 26.22 4.67
N LYS A 115 -0.61 25.34 4.08
CA LYS A 115 -1.09 24.17 3.33
C LYS A 115 -1.78 23.18 4.26
N GLU A 116 -2.78 22.46 3.75
CA GLU A 116 -3.49 21.43 4.51
C GLU A 116 -2.55 20.35 5.08
N SER A 117 -1.51 19.98 4.33
CA SER A 117 -0.44 19.07 4.78
C SER A 117 0.25 19.56 6.05
N ASP A 118 0.51 20.87 6.13
CA ASP A 118 1.15 21.48 7.28
C ASP A 118 0.20 21.48 8.47
N VAL A 119 -1.09 21.79 8.26
CA VAL A 119 -2.13 21.71 9.31
C VAL A 119 -2.23 20.30 9.89
N LYS A 120 -2.19 19.26 9.03
CA LYS A 120 -2.21 17.84 9.44
C LYS A 120 -0.98 17.45 10.29
N ILE A 121 0.17 18.11 10.11
CA ILE A 121 1.37 17.92 10.95
C ILE A 121 1.30 18.77 12.22
N LEU A 122 0.93 20.04 12.09
CA LEU A 122 0.78 21.00 13.18
C LEU A 122 -0.20 20.50 14.23
N ARG A 123 -1.34 19.90 13.86
CA ARG A 123 -2.28 19.31 14.82
C ARG A 123 -1.64 18.23 15.71
N LYS A 124 -0.68 17.45 15.19
CA LYS A 124 0.04 16.43 15.97
C LYS A 124 1.01 17.09 16.95
N ILE A 125 1.71 18.13 16.49
CA ILE A 125 2.61 18.93 17.34
C ILE A 125 1.79 19.58 18.48
N VAL A 126 0.67 20.21 18.15
CA VAL A 126 -0.27 20.79 19.12
C VAL A 126 -0.76 19.74 20.09
N SER A 127 -1.15 18.55 19.63
CA SER A 127 -1.54 17.44 20.49
C SER A 127 -0.46 17.04 21.49
N CYS A 128 0.80 16.92 21.05
CA CYS A 128 1.93 16.60 21.93
C CYS A 128 2.20 17.69 22.97
N VAL A 129 2.13 18.97 22.57
CA VAL A 129 2.33 20.10 23.48
C VAL A 129 1.16 20.24 24.44
N ALA A 130 -0.08 20.13 23.96
CA ALA A 130 -1.28 20.15 24.80
C ALA A 130 -1.26 19.00 25.81
N TYR A 131 -0.80 17.81 25.43
CA TYR A 131 -0.63 16.69 26.36
C TYR A 131 0.42 17.02 27.44
N ASN A 132 1.55 17.63 27.06
CA ASN A 132 2.54 18.09 28.04
C ASN A 132 1.94 19.10 29.02
N VAL A 133 1.23 20.11 28.53
CA VAL A 133 0.63 21.18 29.36
C VAL A 133 -0.46 20.62 30.27
N VAL A 134 -1.47 19.98 29.69
CA VAL A 134 -2.68 19.57 30.41
C VAL A 134 -2.46 18.29 31.21
N GLU A 135 -1.79 17.29 30.67
CA GLU A 135 -1.65 15.99 31.34
C GLU A 135 -0.41 15.88 32.21
N LEU A 136 0.76 16.32 31.73
CA LEU A 136 2.03 16.15 32.46
C LEU A 136 2.30 17.27 33.48
N HIS A 137 1.86 18.49 33.18
CA HIS A 137 2.03 19.65 34.06
C HIS A 137 0.76 20.08 34.79
N LYS A 138 -0.41 19.54 34.41
CA LYS A 138 -1.72 19.89 35.01
C LYS A 138 -2.00 21.40 34.95
N ASP A 139 -1.54 22.03 33.87
CA ASP A 139 -1.71 23.45 33.57
C ASP A 139 -2.78 23.68 32.48
N LYS A 140 -3.10 24.93 32.20
CA LYS A 140 -4.07 25.35 31.19
C LYS A 140 -3.40 26.00 29.97
N TRP A 141 -4.10 25.91 28.85
CA TRP A 141 -3.73 26.57 27.59
C TRP A 141 -4.96 27.27 27.01
N ASP A 142 -5.37 28.35 27.66
CA ASP A 142 -6.59 29.07 27.30
C ASP A 142 -6.49 29.73 25.91
N GLU A 143 -5.27 30.13 25.52
CA GLU A 143 -4.97 30.76 24.23
C GLU A 143 -5.22 29.82 23.04
N LEU A 144 -5.05 28.51 23.24
CA LEU A 144 -5.38 27.53 22.22
C LEU A 144 -6.89 27.47 21.97
N GLY A 145 -7.71 27.67 23.01
CA GLY A 145 -9.16 27.77 22.86
C GLY A 145 -9.57 28.97 22.02
N ASP A 146 -8.92 30.12 22.25
CA ASP A 146 -9.17 31.35 21.46
C ASP A 146 -8.71 31.18 20.00
N CYS A 147 -7.60 30.48 19.78
CA CYS A 147 -7.13 30.13 18.44
C CYS A 147 -8.10 29.21 17.70
N ILE A 148 -8.58 28.14 18.34
CA ILE A 148 -9.57 27.23 17.75
C ILE A 148 -10.87 27.97 17.41
N LEU A 149 -11.33 28.85 18.31
CA LEU A 149 -12.50 29.72 18.07
C LEU A 149 -12.29 30.62 16.84
N SER A 150 -11.12 31.26 16.73
CA SER A 150 -10.76 32.10 15.59
C SER A 150 -10.72 31.30 14.28
N LEU A 151 -10.09 30.13 14.28
CA LEU A 151 -10.04 29.24 13.11
C LEU A 151 -11.44 28.77 12.69
N ALA A 152 -12.30 28.41 13.65
CA ALA A 152 -13.67 27.98 13.37
C ALA A 152 -14.56 29.12 12.84
N SER A 153 -14.20 30.36 13.15
CA SER A 153 -14.90 31.57 12.68
C SER A 153 -14.32 32.11 11.37
N SER A 154 -13.27 31.50 10.83
CA SER A 154 -12.61 31.91 9.58
C SER A 154 -13.32 31.34 8.35
N GLU A 155 -12.83 31.71 7.15
CA GLU A 155 -13.31 31.17 5.87
C GLU A 155 -13.04 29.66 5.72
N GLU A 156 -12.09 29.10 6.47
CA GLU A 156 -11.70 27.68 6.42
C GLU A 156 -11.92 26.99 7.78
N PRO A 157 -13.17 26.76 8.22
CA PRO A 157 -13.48 26.21 9.55
C PRO A 157 -12.92 24.78 9.75
N VAL A 158 -12.62 24.07 8.66
CA VAL A 158 -12.02 22.73 8.65
C VAL A 158 -10.65 22.70 9.35
N LYS A 159 -9.90 23.82 9.34
CA LYS A 159 -8.64 23.96 10.10
C LYS A 159 -8.86 23.76 11.61
N ALA A 160 -9.95 24.27 12.16
CA ALA A 160 -10.30 24.08 13.57
C ALA A 160 -10.58 22.61 13.88
N PHE A 161 -11.25 21.89 12.97
CA PHE A 161 -11.50 20.46 13.13
C PHE A 161 -10.20 19.67 13.17
N HIS A 162 -9.26 19.96 12.26
CA HIS A 162 -7.95 19.31 12.26
C HIS A 162 -7.23 19.49 13.61
N VAL A 163 -7.16 20.71 14.12
CA VAL A 163 -6.49 20.99 15.40
C VAL A 163 -7.19 20.27 16.54
N PHE A 164 -8.53 20.27 16.56
CA PHE A 164 -9.31 19.73 17.66
C PHE A 164 -9.27 18.19 17.75
N ILE A 165 -9.36 17.45 16.64
CA ILE A 165 -9.55 15.99 16.72
C ILE A 165 -8.42 15.23 17.45
N ASP A 166 -7.19 15.73 17.35
CA ASP A 166 -6.01 15.10 17.96
C ASP A 166 -5.76 15.61 19.39
N MET A 167 -6.60 16.53 19.91
CA MET A 167 -6.42 17.08 21.24
C MET A 167 -6.55 16.02 22.34
N PRO A 168 -5.71 16.09 23.39
CA PRO A 168 -5.93 15.32 24.62
C PRO A 168 -7.24 15.76 25.30
N PRO A 169 -7.76 14.96 26.25
CA PRO A 169 -8.89 15.35 27.08
C PRO A 169 -8.68 16.77 27.64
N GLY A 170 -9.52 17.70 27.18
CA GLY A 170 -9.49 19.09 27.61
C GLY A 170 -10.25 19.29 28.92
N TYR A 171 -10.08 20.47 29.51
CA TYR A 171 -10.91 20.94 30.62
C TYR A 171 -12.14 21.68 30.10
N GLU A 172 -13.18 21.74 30.93
CA GLU A 172 -14.50 22.25 30.56
C GLU A 172 -14.46 23.65 29.93
N GLU A 173 -13.74 24.58 30.56
CA GLU A 173 -13.66 25.98 30.12
C GLU A 173 -13.02 26.14 28.74
N LEU A 174 -12.06 25.28 28.38
CA LEU A 174 -11.45 25.30 27.05
C LEU A 174 -12.47 24.96 25.97
N ILE A 175 -13.21 23.86 26.16
CA ILE A 175 -14.16 23.36 25.16
C ILE A 175 -15.33 24.33 25.01
N LYS A 176 -15.81 24.92 26.12
CA LYS A 176 -16.90 25.91 26.10
C LYS A 176 -16.64 27.08 25.16
N LYS A 177 -15.39 27.54 25.03
CA LYS A 177 -15.04 28.71 24.21
C LYS A 177 -15.45 28.57 22.75
N PHE A 178 -15.27 27.38 22.17
CA PHE A 178 -15.49 27.14 20.74
C PHE A 178 -16.61 26.13 20.44
N LEU A 179 -17.27 25.59 21.48
CA LEU A 179 -18.25 24.53 21.32
C LEU A 179 -19.36 24.88 20.32
N THR A 180 -20.00 26.04 20.52
CA THR A 180 -21.16 26.44 19.71
C THR A 180 -20.78 26.57 18.24
N ILE A 181 -19.68 27.28 17.94
CA ILE A 181 -19.25 27.52 16.57
C ILE A 181 -18.77 26.23 15.89
N ILE A 182 -18.02 25.36 16.58
CA ILE A 182 -17.58 24.10 15.99
C ILE A 182 -18.77 23.21 15.65
N LEU A 183 -19.76 23.12 16.53
CA LEU A 183 -20.96 22.33 16.26
C LEU A 183 -21.81 22.89 15.13
N GLU A 184 -21.87 24.21 15.00
CA GLU A 184 -22.55 24.88 13.89
C GLU A 184 -21.84 24.59 12.56
N LYS A 185 -20.52 24.79 12.51
CA LYS A 185 -19.72 24.51 11.30
C LYS A 185 -19.68 23.03 10.94
N ALA A 186 -19.58 22.15 11.93
CA ALA A 186 -19.64 20.71 11.67
C ALA A 186 -21.02 20.34 11.09
N LYS A 187 -22.10 20.94 11.61
CA LYS A 187 -23.45 20.73 11.06
C LYS A 187 -23.56 21.23 9.61
N GLU A 188 -23.02 22.39 9.27
CA GLU A 188 -23.00 22.91 7.90
C GLU A 188 -22.34 21.91 6.93
N VAL A 189 -21.17 21.39 7.29
CA VAL A 189 -20.43 20.37 6.51
C VAL A 189 -21.23 19.06 6.42
N LEU A 190 -21.76 18.60 7.55
CA LEU A 190 -22.49 17.32 7.61
C LEU A 190 -23.78 17.35 6.82
N LEU A 191 -24.50 18.48 6.74
CA LEU A 191 -25.76 18.59 6.00
C LEU A 191 -25.58 18.72 4.48
N ASN A 192 -24.37 19.03 4.00
CA ASN A 192 -24.08 19.27 2.58
C ASN A 192 -22.98 18.33 2.04
N PRO A 193 -23.18 17.00 2.08
CA PRO A 193 -22.13 16.03 1.73
C PRO A 193 -21.64 16.12 0.27
N GLU A 194 -22.47 16.62 -0.66
CA GLU A 194 -22.10 16.81 -2.06
C GLU A 194 -21.09 17.95 -2.26
N GLU A 195 -21.18 19.01 -1.44
CA GLU A 195 -20.28 20.16 -1.50
C GLU A 195 -18.98 19.90 -0.72
N SER A 196 -19.09 19.29 0.47
CA SER A 196 -17.95 19.05 1.36
C SER A 196 -17.07 17.86 0.97
N GLY A 197 -17.60 16.90 0.21
CA GLY A 197 -16.87 15.68 -0.14
C GLY A 197 -16.56 14.77 1.07
N VAL A 198 -15.90 13.64 0.80
CA VAL A 198 -15.69 12.57 1.80
C VAL A 198 -14.77 13.01 2.96
N GLU A 199 -13.71 13.76 2.66
CA GLU A 199 -12.67 14.09 3.64
C GLU A 199 -13.18 15.07 4.71
N GLU A 200 -13.80 16.18 4.29
CA GLU A 200 -14.35 17.17 5.23
C GLU A 200 -15.53 16.60 6.03
N TRP A 201 -16.39 15.82 5.38
CA TRP A 201 -17.51 15.16 6.06
C TRP A 201 -17.03 14.17 7.12
N SER A 202 -16.02 13.34 6.79
CA SER A 202 -15.36 12.43 7.73
C SER A 202 -14.75 13.20 8.91
N LEU A 203 -14.10 14.32 8.64
CA LEU A 203 -13.46 15.15 9.67
C LEU A 203 -14.48 15.84 10.60
N ALA A 204 -15.60 16.33 10.05
CA ALA A 204 -16.70 16.88 10.84
C ALA A 204 -17.34 15.81 11.73
N LEU A 205 -17.57 14.60 11.21
CA LEU A 205 -18.05 13.45 11.99
C LEU A 205 -17.10 13.15 13.16
N GLN A 206 -15.80 13.01 12.88
CA GLN A 206 -14.79 12.74 13.89
C GLN A 206 -14.76 13.83 14.97
N THR A 207 -14.92 15.10 14.59
CA THR A 207 -14.95 16.24 15.50
C THR A 207 -16.17 16.20 16.43
N VAL A 208 -17.37 15.94 15.90
CA VAL A 208 -18.59 15.82 16.71
C VAL A 208 -18.48 14.68 17.71
N VAL A 209 -17.96 13.53 17.27
CA VAL A 209 -17.79 12.36 18.16
C VAL A 209 -16.70 12.63 19.20
N LYS A 210 -15.56 13.23 18.82
CA LYS A 210 -14.48 13.62 19.75
C LYS A 210 -14.99 14.59 20.81
N LEU A 211 -15.78 15.60 20.44
CA LEU A 211 -16.46 16.48 21.39
C LEU A 211 -17.31 15.69 22.38
N GLY A 212 -18.13 14.76 21.87
CA GLY A 212 -18.93 13.86 22.70
C GLY A 212 -18.11 13.04 23.69
N ILE A 213 -16.99 12.48 23.25
CA ILE A 213 -16.06 11.72 24.09
C ILE A 213 -15.46 12.61 25.17
N GLN A 214 -14.98 13.81 24.81
CA GLN A 214 -14.36 14.73 25.75
C GLN A 214 -15.36 15.21 26.83
N PHE A 215 -16.63 15.37 26.49
CA PHE A 215 -17.65 15.81 27.45
C PHE A 215 -17.86 14.87 28.63
N PHE A 216 -17.71 13.56 28.43
CA PHE A 216 -17.80 12.61 29.53
C PHE A 216 -16.69 12.81 30.57
N ASN A 217 -15.62 13.51 30.21
CA ASN A 217 -14.51 13.82 31.11
C ASN A 217 -14.60 15.24 31.73
N THR A 218 -15.44 16.14 31.22
CA THR A 218 -15.36 17.58 31.55
C THR A 218 -16.33 18.08 32.62
N GLY A 219 -16.83 17.25 33.54
CA GLY A 219 -17.66 17.70 34.69
C GLY A 219 -19.02 18.35 34.35
N MET A 220 -19.32 18.58 33.07
CA MET A 220 -20.56 19.17 32.58
C MET A 220 -21.78 18.32 32.96
N LYS A 221 -22.92 18.99 33.15
CA LYS A 221 -24.19 18.31 33.43
C LYS A 221 -24.56 17.36 32.28
N GLN A 222 -24.68 16.07 32.60
CA GLN A 222 -24.96 15.02 31.62
C GLN A 222 -26.21 15.28 30.76
N ASP A 223 -27.22 15.96 31.31
CA ASP A 223 -28.45 16.26 30.57
C ASP A 223 -28.26 17.29 29.45
N VAL A 224 -27.34 18.24 29.63
CA VAL A 224 -26.99 19.23 28.60
C VAL A 224 -26.21 18.54 27.49
N ILE A 225 -25.22 17.73 27.85
CA ILE A 225 -24.43 16.92 26.90
C ILE A 225 -25.34 16.01 26.07
N LYS A 226 -26.24 15.27 26.72
CA LYS A 226 -27.19 14.37 26.04
C LYS A 226 -28.07 15.12 25.05
N LYS A 227 -28.56 16.33 25.39
CA LYS A 227 -29.38 17.13 24.48
C LYS A 227 -28.61 17.58 23.24
N ILE A 228 -27.40 18.12 23.43
CA ILE A 228 -26.55 18.59 22.33
C ILE A 228 -26.17 17.42 21.41
N LEU A 229 -25.71 16.30 21.99
CA LEU A 229 -25.28 15.14 21.21
C LEU A 229 -26.44 14.45 20.51
N ARG A 230 -27.64 14.41 21.12
CA ARG A 230 -28.84 13.88 20.47
C ARG A 230 -29.22 14.71 19.24
N PHE A 231 -29.15 16.04 19.34
CA PHE A 231 -29.42 16.91 18.20
C PHE A 231 -28.43 16.67 17.05
N GLN A 232 -27.14 16.54 17.36
CA GLN A 232 -26.12 16.28 16.34
C GLN A 232 -26.25 14.89 15.71
N LEU A 233 -26.58 13.87 16.52
CA LEU A 233 -26.85 12.53 16.02
C LEU A 233 -28.00 12.50 15.02
N VAL A 234 -29.07 13.27 15.25
CA VAL A 234 -30.19 13.39 14.30
C VAL A 234 -29.70 13.95 12.96
N ASN A 235 -28.95 15.06 12.96
CA ASN A 235 -28.43 15.66 11.73
C ASN A 235 -27.54 14.68 10.94
N ILE A 236 -26.70 13.92 11.64
CA ILE A 236 -25.77 12.97 11.02
C ILE A 236 -26.51 11.77 10.44
N VAL A 237 -27.50 11.23 11.16
CA VAL A 237 -28.33 10.12 10.69
C VAL A 237 -29.17 10.54 9.49
N GLU A 238 -29.76 11.74 9.51
CA GLU A 238 -30.50 12.28 8.36
C GLU A 238 -29.60 12.49 7.13
N SER A 239 -28.39 13.03 7.33
CA SER A 239 -27.41 13.19 6.25
C SER A 239 -26.92 11.86 5.70
N ALA A 240 -26.57 10.91 6.56
CA ALA A 240 -26.19 9.56 6.16
C ALA A 240 -27.33 8.85 5.43
N LYS A 241 -28.59 9.05 5.86
CA LYS A 241 -29.77 8.54 5.15
C LYS A 241 -29.86 9.13 3.76
N LYS A 242 -29.72 10.45 3.60
CA LYS A 242 -29.74 11.12 2.28
C LYS A 242 -28.66 10.55 1.35
N LEU A 243 -27.48 10.24 1.88
CA LEU A 243 -26.41 9.58 1.11
C LEU A 243 -26.80 8.18 0.63
N VAL A 244 -27.44 7.39 1.50
CA VAL A 244 -27.91 6.04 1.17
C VAL A 244 -29.06 6.09 0.15
N ASP A 245 -30.07 6.93 0.40
CA ASP A 245 -31.23 7.13 -0.48
C ASP A 245 -30.82 7.61 -1.89
N ASN A 246 -29.73 8.37 -1.99
CA ASN A 246 -29.15 8.84 -3.26
C ASN A 246 -28.21 7.82 -3.93
N GLY A 247 -28.06 6.60 -3.39
CA GLY A 247 -27.19 5.56 -3.94
C GLY A 247 -25.68 5.77 -3.71
N ASN A 248 -25.31 6.70 -2.82
CA ASN A 248 -23.91 7.06 -2.52
C ASN A 248 -23.35 6.28 -1.32
N GLU A 249 -23.71 5.00 -1.15
CA GLU A 249 -23.26 4.19 0.00
C GLU A 249 -21.72 4.13 0.12
N MET A 250 -21.01 4.08 -1.02
CA MET A 250 -19.54 4.07 -1.03
C MET A 250 -18.91 5.31 -0.37
N PHE A 251 -19.62 6.44 -0.34
CA PHE A 251 -19.21 7.62 0.42
C PHE A 251 -19.18 7.29 1.92
N LEU A 252 -20.28 6.72 2.43
CA LEU A 252 -20.43 6.35 3.84
C LEU A 252 -19.43 5.25 4.25
N VAL A 253 -19.19 4.26 3.39
CA VAL A 253 -18.18 3.22 3.60
C VAL A 253 -16.79 3.83 3.83
N ARG A 254 -16.37 4.78 2.98
CA ARG A 254 -15.06 5.44 3.12
C ARG A 254 -14.98 6.25 4.41
N VAL A 255 -16.04 7.00 4.75
CA VAL A 255 -16.08 7.75 6.00
C VAL A 255 -15.95 6.82 7.21
N LEU A 256 -16.69 5.70 7.23
CA LEU A 256 -16.63 4.76 8.36
C LEU A 256 -15.28 4.05 8.49
N GLN A 257 -14.57 3.81 7.37
CA GLN A 257 -13.20 3.31 7.41
C GLN A 257 -12.24 4.31 8.07
N ASP A 258 -12.33 5.59 7.73
CA ASP A 258 -11.51 6.63 8.34
C ASP A 258 -11.87 6.85 9.81
N PHE A 259 -13.17 6.80 10.12
CA PHE A 259 -13.67 6.90 11.48
C PHE A 259 -13.21 5.72 12.36
N GLU A 260 -13.21 4.49 11.86
CA GLU A 260 -12.71 3.32 12.58
C GLU A 260 -11.24 3.48 12.97
N ARG A 261 -10.40 3.93 12.02
CA ARG A 261 -8.98 4.22 12.27
C ARG A 261 -8.80 5.31 13.33
N PHE A 262 -9.58 6.38 13.22
CA PHE A 262 -9.57 7.48 14.18
C PHE A 262 -9.91 6.99 15.60
N VAL A 263 -11.03 6.27 15.76
CA VAL A 263 -11.49 5.78 17.07
C VAL A 263 -10.50 4.80 17.67
N SER A 264 -9.99 3.85 16.87
CA SER A 264 -9.00 2.87 17.34
C SER A 264 -7.75 3.56 17.89
N ARG A 265 -7.17 4.50 17.13
CA ARG A 265 -5.99 5.27 17.53
C ARG A 265 -6.25 6.12 18.78
N ASP A 266 -7.35 6.87 18.81
CA ASP A 266 -7.65 7.79 19.92
C ASP A 266 -7.98 7.03 21.21
N MET A 267 -8.71 5.92 21.10
CA MET A 267 -9.00 5.01 22.20
C MET A 267 -7.72 4.40 22.79
N ASN A 268 -6.78 3.96 21.96
CA ASN A 268 -5.50 3.41 22.42
C ASN A 268 -4.66 4.45 23.17
N LEU A 269 -4.72 5.72 22.75
CA LEU A 269 -3.98 6.81 23.38
C LEU A 269 -4.59 7.26 24.71
N TYR A 270 -5.91 7.42 24.77
CA TYR A 270 -6.58 8.07 25.90
C TYR A 270 -7.43 7.13 26.76
N LYS A 271 -7.47 5.83 26.44
CA LYS A 271 -8.13 4.76 27.21
C LYS A 271 -9.57 5.11 27.58
N TYR A 272 -10.46 5.02 26.60
CA TYR A 272 -11.87 5.34 26.78
C TYR A 272 -12.51 4.56 27.93
N SER A 273 -13.35 5.24 28.70
CA SER A 273 -14.24 4.64 29.68
C SER A 273 -15.38 3.87 29.02
N GLU A 274 -16.03 2.99 29.78
CA GLU A 274 -17.20 2.23 29.30
C GLU A 274 -18.32 3.14 28.78
N VAL A 275 -18.51 4.31 29.40
CA VAL A 275 -19.52 5.29 28.99
C VAL A 275 -19.16 5.91 27.63
N GLN A 276 -17.89 6.23 27.41
CA GLN A 276 -17.41 6.74 26.12
C GLN A 276 -17.52 5.68 25.02
N CYS A 277 -17.13 4.43 25.29
CA CYS A 277 -17.30 3.31 24.36
C CYS A 277 -18.78 3.11 24.00
N ARG A 278 -19.68 3.15 25.00
CA ARG A 278 -21.13 3.03 24.78
C ARG A 278 -21.68 4.19 23.95
N PHE A 279 -21.18 5.41 24.16
CA PHE A 279 -21.55 6.57 23.35
C PHE A 279 -21.16 6.36 21.87
N VAL A 280 -19.90 6.02 21.59
CA VAL A 280 -19.44 5.78 20.20
C VAL A 280 -20.18 4.61 19.57
N SER A 281 -20.38 3.51 20.30
CA SER A 281 -21.13 2.35 19.82
C SER A 281 -22.59 2.70 19.49
N THR A 282 -23.26 3.48 20.36
CA THR A 282 -24.63 3.95 20.10
C THR A 282 -24.67 4.79 18.83
N PHE A 283 -23.69 5.67 18.66
CA PHE A 283 -23.58 6.56 17.51
C PHE A 283 -23.49 5.78 16.20
N VAL A 284 -22.51 4.88 16.09
CA VAL A 284 -22.25 4.10 14.86
C VAL A 284 -23.39 3.10 14.58
N SER A 285 -23.99 2.55 15.63
CA SER A 285 -25.13 1.63 15.48
C SER A 285 -26.39 2.31 14.94
N GLN A 286 -26.56 3.63 15.09
CA GLN A 286 -27.68 4.33 14.46
C GLN A 286 -27.49 4.49 12.95
N ILE A 287 -26.24 4.70 12.51
CA ILE A 287 -25.90 4.71 11.08
C ILE A 287 -26.17 3.33 10.47
N GLY A 288 -25.76 2.25 11.14
CA GLY A 288 -26.03 0.88 10.69
C GLY A 288 -27.51 0.45 10.69
N LYS A 289 -28.40 1.22 11.33
CA LYS A 289 -29.86 0.96 11.36
C LYS A 289 -30.62 1.63 10.23
N LEU A 290 -29.96 2.43 9.40
CA LEU A 290 -30.60 3.04 8.24
C LEU A 290 -31.09 1.95 7.28
N SER A 291 -32.31 2.12 6.77
CA SER A 291 -32.84 1.26 5.71
C SER A 291 -31.93 1.34 4.48
N GLU A 292 -31.77 0.22 3.76
CA GLU A 292 -31.01 0.15 2.49
C GLU A 292 -29.48 0.27 2.61
N VAL A 293 -28.94 0.26 3.83
CA VAL A 293 -27.50 0.12 4.05
C VAL A 293 -27.02 -1.28 3.66
N GLY A 294 -25.99 -1.35 2.81
CA GLY A 294 -25.39 -2.57 2.31
C GLY A 294 -24.52 -3.32 3.33
N THR A 295 -24.03 -4.48 2.91
CA THR A 295 -23.23 -5.38 3.75
C THR A 295 -21.92 -4.77 4.21
N GLN A 296 -21.23 -3.99 3.37
CA GLN A 296 -19.93 -3.39 3.71
C GLN A 296 -20.03 -2.38 4.85
N THR A 297 -21.05 -1.52 4.82
CA THR A 297 -21.30 -0.56 5.89
C THR A 297 -21.63 -1.28 7.21
N ASN A 298 -22.46 -2.33 7.16
CA ASN A 298 -22.80 -3.13 8.34
C ASN A 298 -21.59 -3.88 8.92
N GLU A 299 -20.70 -4.39 8.07
CA GLU A 299 -19.42 -4.99 8.48
C GLU A 299 -18.53 -3.98 9.20
N LEU A 300 -18.43 -2.75 8.68
CA LEU A 300 -17.64 -1.68 9.33
C LEU A 300 -18.25 -1.24 10.66
N VAL A 301 -19.58 -1.07 10.74
CA VAL A 301 -20.29 -0.80 12.00
C VAL A 301 -19.99 -1.90 13.03
N THR A 302 -20.03 -3.17 12.59
CA THR A 302 -19.70 -4.31 13.42
C THR A 302 -18.25 -4.28 13.88
N LYS A 303 -17.31 -3.99 12.97
CA LYS A 303 -15.87 -3.87 13.27
C LYS A 303 -15.60 -2.78 14.30
N ILE A 304 -16.20 -1.60 14.13
CA ILE A 304 -16.06 -0.49 15.09
C ILE A 304 -16.64 -0.90 16.46
N ASN A 305 -17.82 -1.52 16.49
CA ASN A 305 -18.41 -2.01 17.74
C ASN A 305 -17.55 -3.08 18.41
N MET A 306 -16.86 -3.94 17.64
CA MET A 306 -15.97 -4.96 18.17
C MET A 306 -14.76 -4.40 18.92
N LEU A 307 -14.33 -3.16 18.60
CA LEU A 307 -13.26 -2.46 19.34
C LEU A 307 -13.57 -2.35 20.84
N PHE A 308 -14.85 -2.35 21.22
CA PHE A 308 -15.29 -2.18 22.61
C PHE A 308 -15.52 -3.49 23.38
N THR A 309 -15.55 -4.64 22.68
CA THR A 309 -15.93 -5.94 23.27
C THR A 309 -14.76 -6.86 23.60
N LYS A 310 -13.54 -6.57 23.13
CA LYS A 310 -12.34 -7.36 23.46
C LYS A 310 -11.35 -6.53 24.27
N GLN A 311 -11.18 -6.86 25.55
CA GLN A 311 -9.93 -6.54 26.24
C GLN A 311 -8.83 -7.44 25.64
N GLN A 312 -7.99 -6.89 24.77
CA GLN A 312 -6.71 -7.53 24.46
C GLN A 312 -5.57 -6.76 25.13
N PRO A 313 -4.70 -7.45 25.88
CA PRO A 313 -3.37 -6.97 26.21
C PRO A 313 -2.34 -7.38 25.15
N HIS A 314 -1.48 -6.41 24.78
CA HIS A 314 -0.22 -6.49 23.99
C HIS A 314 -0.38 -6.77 22.48
N GLU A 315 0.32 -6.10 21.55
CA GLU A 315 1.75 -5.76 21.53
C GLU A 315 2.08 -4.33 21.01
N THR A 316 3.32 -3.93 21.30
CA THR A 316 4.10 -2.74 20.95
C THR A 316 3.73 -1.91 19.71
N GLN A 317 3.67 -0.58 19.94
CA GLN A 317 3.91 0.53 19.01
C GLN A 317 3.95 0.21 17.51
N ASP A 318 2.83 0.49 16.85
CA ASP A 318 2.69 0.44 15.41
C ASP A 318 3.21 1.74 14.74
N HIS A 319 4.53 1.90 14.73
CA HIS A 319 5.19 2.90 13.87
C HIS A 319 5.24 2.46 12.39
N GLY A 320 4.86 1.21 12.09
CA GLY A 320 4.91 0.62 10.75
C GLY A 320 3.74 1.01 9.87
N GLU A 321 2.50 0.99 10.36
CA GLU A 321 1.34 1.29 9.52
C GLU A 321 1.19 2.78 9.16
N GLU A 322 1.75 3.70 9.95
CA GLU A 322 1.74 5.13 9.64
C GLU A 322 2.84 5.51 8.62
N PHE A 323 4.01 4.85 8.71
CA PHE A 323 5.05 4.89 7.68
C PHE A 323 4.52 4.38 6.34
N ASP A 324 3.83 3.23 6.36
CA ASP A 324 3.23 2.66 5.16
C ASP A 324 2.16 3.58 4.57
N ARG A 325 1.34 4.25 5.39
CA ARG A 325 0.34 5.20 4.88
C ARG A 325 0.98 6.43 4.24
N ALA A 326 1.94 7.07 4.91
CA ALA A 326 2.61 8.26 4.39
C ALA A 326 3.38 7.97 3.09
N TRP A 327 4.08 6.83 3.02
CA TRP A 327 4.73 6.40 1.78
C TRP A 327 3.72 6.01 0.72
N TYR A 328 2.64 5.30 1.04
CA TYR A 328 1.63 4.93 0.06
C TYR A 328 0.96 6.16 -0.56
N ASP A 329 0.65 7.17 0.25
CA ASP A 329 0.09 8.44 -0.22
C ASP A 329 1.10 9.24 -1.05
N HIS A 330 2.39 9.26 -0.68
CA HIS A 330 3.44 9.91 -1.47
C HIS A 330 3.62 9.23 -2.83
N LEU A 331 3.80 7.91 -2.83
CA LEU A 331 3.97 7.08 -4.04
C LEU A 331 2.75 7.16 -4.96
N LYS A 332 1.56 7.53 -4.44
CA LYS A 332 0.33 7.65 -5.23
C LYS A 332 0.45 8.66 -6.37
N TYR A 333 1.21 9.75 -6.16
CA TYR A 333 1.29 10.90 -7.05
C TYR A 333 2.58 10.95 -7.88
N LEU A 334 3.47 9.97 -7.73
CA LEU A 334 4.73 9.90 -8.48
C LEU A 334 4.52 9.29 -9.87
N SER A 335 5.37 9.70 -10.81
CA SER A 335 5.47 9.08 -12.14
C SER A 335 6.01 7.65 -12.06
N SER A 336 5.81 6.88 -13.12
CA SER A 336 6.28 5.50 -13.18
C SER A 336 7.81 5.45 -13.08
N LEU A 337 8.50 6.40 -13.72
CA LEU A 337 9.95 6.52 -13.64
C LEU A 337 10.46 6.87 -12.24
N GLU A 338 9.76 7.75 -11.51
CA GLU A 338 10.11 8.08 -10.13
C GLU A 338 9.88 6.89 -9.19
N LEU A 339 8.78 6.16 -9.36
CA LEU A 339 8.52 4.93 -8.61
C LEU A 339 9.62 3.88 -8.85
N LEU A 340 10.05 3.70 -10.10
CA LEU A 340 11.13 2.77 -10.42
C LEU A 340 12.46 3.23 -9.82
N LYS A 341 12.76 4.54 -9.83
CA LYS A 341 13.96 5.10 -9.18
C LYS A 341 13.94 4.93 -7.67
N ILE A 342 12.78 4.96 -7.03
CA ILE A 342 12.64 4.68 -5.59
C ILE A 342 12.91 3.20 -5.32
N PHE A 343 12.36 2.30 -6.14
CA PHE A 343 12.68 0.87 -6.03
C PHE A 343 14.18 0.58 -6.22
N ALA A 344 14.80 1.28 -7.17
CA ALA A 344 16.23 1.24 -7.49
C ALA A 344 17.14 1.75 -6.38
N SER A 345 16.59 2.47 -5.41
CA SER A 345 17.40 3.19 -4.44
C SER A 345 17.94 2.22 -3.39
N THR A 346 19.25 1.98 -3.42
CA THR A 346 19.98 1.23 -2.39
C THR A 346 19.95 1.91 -1.03
N ASP A 347 19.61 3.20 -0.98
CA ASP A 347 19.59 4.01 0.24
C ASP A 347 18.24 3.95 1.01
N LEU A 348 17.26 3.22 0.46
CA LEU A 348 15.93 3.06 1.04
C LEU A 348 15.75 1.66 1.62
N GLU A 349 14.93 1.56 2.67
CA GLU A 349 14.60 0.28 3.30
C GLU A 349 13.82 -0.62 2.32
N ASP A 350 14.04 -1.93 2.39
CA ASP A 350 13.37 -2.93 1.53
C ASP A 350 11.84 -2.80 1.57
N ARG A 351 11.28 -2.41 2.71
CA ARG A 351 9.84 -2.14 2.86
C ARG A 351 9.37 -1.03 1.91
N THR A 352 10.11 0.08 1.82
CA THR A 352 9.80 1.20 0.93
C THR A 352 10.00 0.82 -0.53
N ARG A 353 11.08 0.10 -0.84
CA ARG A 353 11.36 -0.42 -2.18
C ARG A 353 10.22 -1.35 -2.63
N GLU A 354 9.76 -2.24 -1.75
CA GLU A 354 8.63 -3.12 -2.00
C GLU A 354 7.32 -2.36 -2.23
N MET A 355 7.03 -1.32 -1.45
CA MET A 355 5.87 -0.46 -1.67
C MET A 355 5.93 0.27 -3.02
N ALA A 356 7.11 0.76 -3.41
CA ALA A 356 7.31 1.46 -4.66
C ALA A 356 7.11 0.55 -5.88
N ILE A 357 7.69 -0.66 -5.87
CA ILE A 357 7.52 -1.61 -6.98
C ILE A 357 6.08 -2.13 -7.08
N ARG A 358 5.39 -2.34 -5.95
CA ARG A 358 3.96 -2.69 -5.93
C ARG A 358 3.09 -1.55 -6.45
N ARG A 359 3.43 -0.30 -6.13
CA ARG A 359 2.72 0.86 -6.67
C ARG A 359 2.96 1.00 -8.17
N LEU A 360 4.20 0.78 -8.63
CA LEU A 360 4.54 0.80 -10.05
C LEU A 360 3.75 -0.26 -10.82
N GLU A 361 3.62 -1.47 -10.29
CA GLU A 361 2.78 -2.53 -10.87
C GLU A 361 1.33 -2.05 -11.06
N VAL A 362 0.74 -1.41 -10.05
CA VAL A 362 -0.64 -0.88 -10.13
C VAL A 362 -0.75 0.22 -11.20
N VAL A 363 0.23 1.12 -11.29
CA VAL A 363 0.24 2.22 -12.27
C VAL A 363 0.32 1.66 -13.70
N LEU A 364 1.22 0.71 -13.94
CA LEU A 364 1.39 0.05 -15.24
C LEU A 364 0.18 -0.82 -15.61
N SER A 365 -0.41 -1.53 -14.66
CA SER A 365 -1.65 -2.30 -14.86
C SER A 365 -2.83 -1.40 -15.28
N ARG A 366 -2.95 -0.20 -14.69
CA ARG A 366 -3.92 0.81 -15.12
C ARG A 366 -3.63 1.33 -16.53
N HIS A 367 -2.36 1.43 -16.89
CA HIS A 367 -1.99 1.82 -18.24
C HIS A 367 -2.40 0.77 -19.29
N ASN A 368 -2.03 -0.49 -19.09
CA ASN A 368 -2.36 -1.58 -20.03
C ASN A 368 -3.88 -1.78 -20.17
N SER A 369 -4.65 -1.51 -19.11
CA SER A 369 -6.12 -1.52 -19.14
C SER A 369 -6.75 -0.23 -19.68
N LYS A 370 -5.96 0.67 -20.29
CA LYS A 370 -6.37 1.96 -20.87
C LYS A 370 -7.05 2.92 -19.89
N LYS A 371 -6.84 2.72 -18.58
CA LYS A 371 -7.36 3.57 -17.49
C LYS A 371 -6.41 4.72 -17.11
N ALA A 372 -5.18 4.71 -17.61
CA ALA A 372 -4.18 5.75 -17.46
C ALA A 372 -3.27 5.78 -18.69
N LYS A 373 -2.66 6.93 -19.00
CA LYS A 373 -1.71 7.05 -20.11
C LYS A 373 -0.31 7.33 -19.58
N ILE A 374 0.64 6.50 -19.96
CA ILE A 374 2.07 6.70 -19.74
C ILE A 374 2.68 6.99 -21.10
N ASP A 375 3.64 7.92 -21.15
CA ASP A 375 4.30 8.27 -22.40
C ASP A 375 5.27 7.17 -22.85
N ILE A 376 5.37 6.93 -24.16
CA ILE A 376 6.27 5.92 -24.72
C ILE A 376 7.74 6.18 -24.40
N SER A 377 8.16 7.45 -24.34
CA SER A 377 9.54 7.80 -23.94
C SER A 377 9.82 7.45 -22.48
N GLU A 378 8.80 7.44 -21.63
CA GLU A 378 8.89 6.98 -20.25
C GLU A 378 9.00 5.46 -20.20
N MET A 379 8.21 4.73 -21.00
CA MET A 379 8.29 3.27 -21.10
C MET A 379 9.66 2.76 -21.56
N ARG A 380 10.26 3.38 -22.57
CA ARG A 380 11.64 3.03 -23.00
C ARG A 380 12.67 3.25 -21.89
N LYS A 381 12.52 4.29 -21.08
CA LYS A 381 13.38 4.54 -19.91
C LYS A 381 13.16 3.49 -18.81
N LEU A 382 11.90 3.12 -18.56
CA LEU A 382 11.56 2.07 -17.60
C LEU A 382 12.17 0.73 -18.02
N GLN A 383 12.06 0.36 -19.30
CA GLN A 383 12.62 -0.86 -19.85
C GLN A 383 14.12 -0.97 -19.57
N SER A 384 14.91 0.03 -19.95
CA SER A 384 16.36 0.04 -19.74
C SER A 384 16.73 -0.07 -18.25
N LEU A 385 16.03 0.65 -17.38
CA LEU A 385 16.27 0.60 -15.93
C LEU A 385 15.89 -0.77 -15.34
N LEU A 386 14.77 -1.37 -15.76
CA LEU A 386 14.34 -2.70 -15.29
C LEU A 386 15.38 -3.77 -15.59
N MET A 387 16.05 -3.71 -16.74
CA MET A 387 17.09 -4.68 -17.11
C MET A 387 18.32 -4.58 -16.21
N SER A 388 18.62 -3.39 -15.69
CA SER A 388 19.69 -3.23 -14.69
C SER A 388 19.33 -3.89 -13.35
N PHE A 389 18.07 -3.84 -12.92
CA PHE A 389 17.62 -4.43 -11.65
C PHE A 389 17.50 -5.95 -11.69
N LEU A 390 17.13 -6.51 -12.84
CA LEU A 390 17.13 -7.95 -13.03
C LEU A 390 18.53 -8.57 -12.84
N LYS A 391 19.60 -7.78 -13.01
CA LYS A 391 21.00 -8.19 -12.81
C LYS A 391 21.55 -7.86 -11.43
N GLU A 392 20.79 -7.19 -10.56
CA GLU A 392 21.24 -6.75 -9.24
C GLU A 392 21.07 -7.87 -8.18
N GLN A 393 22.11 -8.10 -7.36
CA GLN A 393 22.05 -9.07 -6.27
C GLN A 393 21.40 -8.44 -5.02
N GLY A 394 20.49 -9.17 -4.36
CA GLY A 394 19.90 -8.75 -3.07
C GLY A 394 18.41 -8.35 -3.11
N VAL A 395 17.68 -8.61 -4.19
CA VAL A 395 16.22 -8.44 -4.24
C VAL A 395 15.53 -9.58 -3.49
N SER A 396 14.67 -9.23 -2.52
CA SER A 396 13.86 -10.22 -1.79
C SER A 396 12.92 -10.98 -2.74
N TYR A 397 12.60 -12.25 -2.43
CA TYR A 397 11.70 -13.06 -3.26
C TYR A 397 10.35 -12.39 -3.52
N SER A 398 9.77 -11.71 -2.51
CA SER A 398 8.52 -10.94 -2.64
C SER A 398 8.64 -9.80 -3.65
N MET A 399 9.70 -8.99 -3.55
CA MET A 399 9.96 -7.90 -4.48
C MET A 399 10.22 -8.40 -5.89
N PHE A 400 10.94 -9.52 -6.03
CA PHE A 400 11.24 -10.13 -7.32
C PHE A 400 9.96 -10.64 -8.01
N GLN A 401 9.00 -11.19 -7.26
CA GLN A 401 7.72 -11.58 -7.83
C GLN A 401 6.95 -10.40 -8.44
N VAL A 402 6.95 -9.26 -7.76
CA VAL A 402 6.31 -8.03 -8.26
C VAL A 402 7.09 -7.45 -9.44
N LEU A 403 8.43 -7.49 -9.39
CA LEU A 403 9.29 -7.06 -10.49
C LEU A 403 8.98 -7.83 -11.78
N GLY A 404 8.74 -9.14 -11.71
CA GLY A 404 8.32 -9.93 -12.86
C GLY A 404 6.99 -9.45 -13.48
N GLN A 405 6.01 -9.03 -12.66
CA GLN A 405 4.76 -8.44 -13.17
C GLN A 405 5.00 -7.08 -13.83
N VAL A 406 5.86 -6.25 -13.24
CA VAL A 406 6.27 -4.94 -13.80
C VAL A 406 6.97 -5.13 -15.16
N VAL A 407 7.88 -6.10 -15.27
CA VAL A 407 8.54 -6.46 -16.53
C VAL A 407 7.51 -6.88 -17.58
N ASN A 408 6.53 -7.70 -17.22
CA ASN A 408 5.45 -8.07 -18.13
C ASN A 408 4.67 -6.85 -18.63
N HIS A 409 4.32 -5.89 -17.77
CA HIS A 409 3.57 -4.73 -18.21
C HIS A 409 4.35 -3.85 -19.19
N VAL A 410 5.63 -3.60 -18.92
CA VAL A 410 6.49 -2.83 -19.82
C VAL A 410 6.73 -3.58 -21.12
N ALA A 411 7.05 -4.88 -21.05
CA ALA A 411 7.23 -5.71 -22.24
C ALA A 411 5.94 -5.79 -23.08
N TYR A 412 4.75 -5.79 -22.45
CA TYR A 412 3.47 -5.79 -23.17
C TYR A 412 3.35 -4.53 -24.03
N GLU A 413 3.64 -3.37 -23.43
CA GLU A 413 3.59 -2.10 -24.16
C GLU A 413 4.60 -2.10 -25.31
N MET A 414 5.85 -2.47 -25.05
CA MET A 414 6.91 -2.44 -26.06
C MET A 414 6.66 -3.44 -27.20
N LEU A 415 6.37 -4.71 -26.90
CA LEU A 415 6.22 -5.76 -27.90
C LEU A 415 4.88 -5.69 -28.64
N VAL A 416 3.78 -5.49 -27.92
CA VAL A 416 2.43 -5.63 -28.50
C VAL A 416 1.92 -4.32 -29.08
N TYR A 417 2.06 -3.20 -28.35
CA TYR A 417 1.52 -1.91 -28.81
C TYR A 417 2.49 -1.15 -29.72
N GLN A 418 3.79 -1.23 -29.44
CA GLN A 418 4.79 -0.45 -30.18
C GLN A 418 5.52 -1.28 -31.24
N GLY A 419 5.45 -2.61 -31.17
CA GLY A 419 6.16 -3.51 -32.09
C GLY A 419 7.69 -3.44 -31.95
N GLU A 420 8.20 -3.05 -30.79
CA GLU A 420 9.64 -2.96 -30.51
C GLU A 420 10.15 -4.23 -29.81
N THR A 421 11.14 -4.87 -30.43
CA THR A 421 11.80 -6.05 -29.85
C THR A 421 12.61 -5.68 -28.60
N CYS A 422 12.35 -6.40 -27.51
CA CYS A 422 13.02 -6.21 -26.22
C CYS A 422 14.33 -7.02 -26.11
N TYR A 423 15.33 -6.72 -26.94
CA TYR A 423 16.59 -7.51 -27.02
C TYR A 423 17.31 -7.69 -25.67
N GLU A 424 17.35 -6.66 -24.83
CA GLU A 424 18.01 -6.77 -23.51
C GLU A 424 17.32 -7.78 -22.58
N LEU A 425 15.98 -7.84 -22.62
CA LEU A 425 15.18 -8.79 -21.83
C LEU A 425 15.38 -10.22 -22.34
N ARG A 426 15.37 -10.39 -23.67
CA ARG A 426 15.69 -11.66 -24.32
C ARG A 426 17.07 -12.15 -23.88
N ASP A 427 18.08 -11.31 -24.01
CA ASP A 427 19.46 -11.65 -23.70
C ASP A 427 19.65 -11.96 -22.22
N TYR A 428 18.94 -11.25 -21.34
CA TYR A 428 18.91 -11.56 -19.91
C TYR A 428 18.38 -12.97 -19.64
N ILE A 429 17.22 -13.33 -20.21
CA ILE A 429 16.62 -14.66 -20.02
C ILE A 429 17.53 -15.74 -20.63
N ALA A 430 18.08 -15.51 -21.82
CA ALA A 430 18.93 -16.46 -22.53
C ALA A 430 20.33 -16.65 -21.90
N SER A 431 20.87 -15.65 -21.20
CA SER A 431 22.22 -15.72 -20.59
C SER A 431 22.26 -16.37 -19.19
N SER A 432 21.10 -16.56 -18.55
CA SER A 432 21.00 -16.88 -17.12
C SER A 432 21.10 -18.39 -16.81
N LYS A 433 22.24 -19.02 -17.12
CA LYS A 433 22.46 -20.46 -16.82
C LYS A 433 22.56 -20.78 -15.31
N THR A 434 23.20 -19.92 -14.52
CA THR A 434 23.34 -20.10 -13.05
C THR A 434 22.11 -19.64 -12.27
N GLU A 435 21.22 -18.90 -12.92
CA GLU A 435 20.00 -18.30 -12.34
C GLU A 435 18.74 -18.79 -13.07
N PHE A 436 18.73 -20.05 -13.52
CA PHE A 436 17.64 -20.62 -14.33
C PHE A 436 16.24 -20.37 -13.76
N GLN A 437 16.04 -20.52 -12.44
CA GLN A 437 14.73 -20.31 -11.82
C GLN A 437 14.24 -18.86 -11.95
N ILE A 438 15.15 -17.90 -11.84
CA ILE A 438 14.88 -16.45 -11.97
C ILE A 438 14.49 -16.16 -13.42
N ALA A 439 15.30 -16.62 -14.38
CA ALA A 439 15.03 -16.45 -15.81
C ALA A 439 13.71 -17.09 -16.23
N LEU A 440 13.45 -18.33 -15.79
CA LEU A 440 12.22 -19.05 -16.07
C LEU A 440 11.01 -18.34 -15.43
N TYR A 441 11.16 -17.79 -14.22
CA TYR A 441 10.09 -17.02 -13.58
C TYR A 441 9.75 -15.75 -14.36
N ILE A 442 10.74 -15.00 -14.83
CA ILE A 442 10.53 -13.81 -15.67
C ILE A 442 9.83 -14.20 -16.97
N PHE A 443 10.30 -15.26 -17.65
CA PHE A 443 9.65 -15.79 -18.85
C PHE A 443 8.18 -16.15 -18.59
N GLN A 444 7.86 -16.82 -17.47
CA GLN A 444 6.48 -17.14 -17.09
C GLN A 444 5.61 -15.93 -16.78
N CYS A 445 6.21 -14.77 -16.48
CA CYS A 445 5.46 -13.55 -16.27
C CYS A 445 5.00 -12.93 -17.60
N LEU A 446 5.69 -13.22 -18.71
CA LEU A 446 5.35 -12.76 -20.06
C LEU A 446 4.08 -13.47 -20.54
N THR A 447 2.95 -12.79 -20.35
CA THR A 447 1.60 -13.33 -20.58
C THR A 447 0.96 -12.80 -21.86
N MET A 448 1.68 -12.00 -22.64
CA MET A 448 1.34 -11.57 -24.00
C MET A 448 1.77 -12.61 -25.04
N PRO A 449 1.22 -12.60 -26.26
CA PRO A 449 1.79 -13.37 -27.36
C PRO A 449 3.21 -12.88 -27.67
N LEU A 450 4.16 -13.82 -27.82
CA LEU A 450 5.53 -13.54 -28.22
C LEU A 450 5.70 -13.95 -29.70
N VAL A 451 5.30 -13.06 -30.60
CA VAL A 451 5.25 -13.34 -32.05
C VAL A 451 6.60 -13.10 -32.75
N ASP A 452 7.60 -12.62 -32.01
CA ASP A 452 8.93 -12.32 -32.53
C ASP A 452 9.86 -13.52 -32.36
N ASP A 453 10.17 -14.19 -33.47
CA ASP A 453 11.12 -15.30 -33.54
C ASP A 453 12.50 -14.89 -32.99
N ASP A 454 12.93 -13.64 -33.24
CA ASP A 454 14.19 -13.13 -32.72
C ASP A 454 14.19 -13.02 -31.18
N PHE A 455 13.02 -13.08 -30.53
CA PHE A 455 12.85 -13.15 -29.08
C PHE A 455 12.68 -14.58 -28.57
N VAL A 456 11.73 -15.34 -29.13
CA VAL A 456 11.36 -16.67 -28.61
C VAL A 456 12.46 -17.69 -28.83
N ILE A 457 13.08 -17.70 -30.02
CA ILE A 457 14.07 -18.71 -30.39
C ILE A 457 15.28 -18.71 -29.45
N PRO A 458 15.96 -17.56 -29.21
CA PRO A 458 17.16 -17.57 -28.35
C PRO A 458 16.85 -17.89 -26.88
N VAL A 459 15.64 -17.52 -26.43
CA VAL A 459 15.16 -17.86 -25.07
C VAL A 459 14.92 -19.36 -24.95
N MET A 460 14.24 -19.96 -25.92
CA MET A 460 13.88 -21.37 -25.89
C MET A 460 15.08 -22.30 -26.09
N GLU A 461 16.07 -21.93 -26.90
CA GLU A 461 17.34 -22.67 -27.01
C GLU A 461 18.05 -22.87 -25.66
N LYS A 462 17.80 -21.97 -24.70
CA LYS A 462 18.44 -21.98 -23.37
C LYS A 462 17.55 -22.57 -22.30
N LEU A 463 16.26 -22.23 -22.30
CA LEU A 463 15.32 -22.73 -21.30
C LEU A 463 14.88 -24.17 -21.56
N PHE A 464 14.71 -24.59 -22.82
CA PHE A 464 14.16 -25.90 -23.16
C PHE A 464 14.94 -27.08 -22.54
N PRO A 465 16.28 -27.18 -22.70
CA PRO A 465 17.01 -28.34 -22.16
C PRO A 465 16.91 -28.43 -20.63
N GLU A 466 16.93 -27.29 -19.94
CA GLU A 466 16.79 -27.22 -18.48
C GLU A 466 15.35 -27.53 -18.04
N ILE A 467 14.33 -27.10 -18.77
CA ILE A 467 12.93 -27.44 -18.50
C ILE A 467 12.75 -28.96 -18.60
N ILE A 468 13.17 -29.59 -19.70
CA ILE A 468 13.02 -31.04 -19.89
C ILE A 468 13.75 -31.82 -18.80
N THR A 469 14.99 -31.43 -18.49
CA THR A 469 15.80 -32.09 -17.45
C THR A 469 15.17 -31.93 -16.05
N ARG A 470 14.64 -30.75 -15.71
CA ARG A 470 14.10 -30.47 -14.36
C ARG A 470 12.62 -30.79 -14.20
N LEU A 471 11.93 -31.19 -15.28
CA LEU A 471 10.59 -31.78 -15.22
C LEU A 471 10.61 -33.19 -14.63
N ASP A 472 11.78 -33.81 -14.44
CA ASP A 472 11.87 -35.09 -13.73
C ASP A 472 11.25 -34.98 -12.33
N PRO A 473 10.32 -35.89 -11.98
CA PRO A 473 9.51 -35.72 -10.78
C PRO A 473 10.34 -35.97 -9.51
N PRO A 474 10.14 -35.14 -8.48
CA PRO A 474 10.88 -35.26 -7.23
C PRO A 474 10.68 -36.64 -6.58
N THR A 475 11.77 -37.20 -6.07
CA THR A 475 11.80 -38.55 -5.46
C THR A 475 11.47 -38.54 -3.96
N VAL A 476 11.48 -37.38 -3.30
CA VAL A 476 11.30 -37.26 -1.84
C VAL A 476 10.28 -36.16 -1.49
N LEU A 477 9.25 -36.50 -0.71
CA LEU A 477 8.19 -35.57 -0.25
C LEU A 477 8.68 -34.43 0.67
N LEU A 478 9.80 -34.65 1.39
CA LEU A 478 10.31 -33.75 2.45
C LEU A 478 11.26 -32.65 1.94
N VAL A 479 11.54 -32.59 0.64
CA VAL A 479 12.35 -31.52 0.03
C VAL A 479 11.43 -30.42 -0.51
N ASP A 480 11.88 -29.16 -0.52
CA ASP A 480 11.13 -28.06 -1.13
C ASP A 480 10.94 -28.32 -2.63
N ASN A 481 9.72 -28.72 -3.01
CA ASN A 481 9.32 -29.04 -4.38
C ASN A 481 8.96 -27.78 -5.20
N SER A 482 9.25 -26.59 -4.67
CA SER A 482 9.04 -25.29 -5.35
C SER A 482 9.67 -25.23 -6.74
N CYS A 483 10.85 -25.83 -6.91
CA CYS A 483 11.56 -25.89 -8.18
C CYS A 483 10.77 -26.65 -9.26
N TRP A 484 10.25 -27.84 -8.94
CA TRP A 484 9.48 -28.63 -9.92
C TRP A 484 8.18 -27.94 -10.30
N VAL A 485 7.47 -27.33 -9.33
CA VAL A 485 6.24 -26.57 -9.59
C VAL A 485 6.50 -25.38 -10.51
N LEU A 486 7.59 -24.65 -10.27
CA LEU A 486 8.03 -23.56 -11.14
C LEU A 486 8.33 -24.08 -12.55
N VAL A 487 9.08 -25.19 -12.67
CA VAL A 487 9.42 -25.79 -13.97
C VAL A 487 8.19 -26.27 -14.72
N PHE A 488 7.23 -26.91 -14.05
CA PHE A 488 5.99 -27.38 -14.64
C PHE A 488 5.17 -26.23 -15.24
N ARG A 489 5.04 -25.12 -14.51
CA ARG A 489 4.41 -23.90 -15.04
C ARG A 489 5.20 -23.31 -16.21
N GLY A 490 6.52 -23.31 -16.13
CA GLY A 490 7.40 -22.83 -17.21
C GLY A 490 7.27 -23.64 -18.50
N ALA A 491 7.18 -24.96 -18.37
CA ALA A 491 6.93 -25.89 -19.46
C ALA A 491 5.59 -25.61 -20.15
N PHE A 492 4.53 -25.38 -19.36
CA PHE A 492 3.23 -24.97 -19.90
C PHE A 492 3.34 -23.66 -20.70
N CYS A 493 3.96 -22.62 -20.13
CA CYS A 493 4.15 -21.35 -20.83
C CYS A 493 4.97 -21.51 -22.12
N ALA A 494 6.02 -22.33 -22.09
CA ALA A 494 6.85 -22.61 -23.26
C ALA A 494 6.04 -23.28 -24.37
N ALA A 495 5.26 -24.31 -24.05
CA ALA A 495 4.42 -24.97 -25.05
C ALA A 495 3.37 -24.03 -25.64
N ILE A 496 2.73 -23.19 -24.82
CA ILE A 496 1.75 -22.19 -25.26
C ILE A 496 2.36 -21.16 -26.23
N HIS A 497 3.58 -20.71 -25.98
CA HIS A 497 4.27 -19.77 -26.86
C HIS A 497 4.82 -20.40 -28.14
N LEU A 498 5.04 -21.72 -28.14
CA LEU A 498 5.63 -22.45 -29.28
C LEU A 498 4.60 -23.15 -30.18
N ILE A 499 3.37 -23.38 -29.72
CA ILE A 499 2.38 -24.22 -30.44
C ILE A 499 1.99 -23.69 -31.83
N GLU A 500 2.10 -22.38 -32.06
CA GLU A 500 1.74 -21.77 -33.35
C GLU A 500 2.80 -21.97 -34.43
N ASP A 501 4.07 -22.14 -34.06
CA ASP A 501 5.16 -22.32 -35.02
C ASP A 501 5.38 -23.83 -35.31
N PRO A 502 5.11 -24.29 -36.55
CA PRO A 502 5.35 -25.68 -36.94
C PRO A 502 6.79 -26.14 -36.75
N GLY A 503 7.77 -25.22 -36.86
CA GLY A 503 9.18 -25.50 -36.64
C GLY A 503 9.49 -25.98 -35.21
N TYR A 504 8.60 -25.70 -34.26
CA TYR A 504 8.73 -26.10 -32.85
C TYR A 504 7.80 -27.25 -32.44
N ALA A 505 7.04 -27.84 -33.36
CA ALA A 505 6.06 -28.87 -33.03
C ALA A 505 6.68 -30.08 -32.29
N LYS A 506 7.92 -30.47 -32.65
CA LYS A 506 8.68 -31.51 -31.93
C LYS A 506 8.98 -31.15 -30.48
N TYR A 507 9.37 -29.91 -30.21
CA TYR A 507 9.65 -29.41 -28.86
C TYR A 507 8.38 -29.35 -28.01
N VAL A 508 7.26 -28.92 -28.62
CA VAL A 508 5.95 -28.91 -27.96
C VAL A 508 5.48 -30.33 -27.63
N LYS A 509 5.63 -31.27 -28.57
CA LYS A 509 5.39 -32.71 -28.35
C LYS A 509 6.22 -33.20 -27.16
N GLU A 510 7.52 -32.93 -27.13
CA GLU A 510 8.42 -33.37 -26.05
C GLU A 510 8.02 -32.78 -24.69
N ILE A 511 7.76 -31.47 -24.60
CA ILE A 511 7.29 -30.81 -23.38
C ILE A 511 6.00 -31.47 -22.87
N ALA A 512 5.01 -31.63 -23.75
CA ALA A 512 3.70 -32.13 -23.37
C ALA A 512 3.76 -33.56 -22.83
N HIS A 513 4.51 -34.45 -23.50
CA HIS A 513 4.72 -35.81 -23.03
C HIS A 513 5.47 -35.82 -21.70
N LYS A 514 6.54 -35.04 -21.56
CA LYS A 514 7.32 -34.96 -20.33
C LYS A 514 6.48 -34.45 -19.15
N MET A 515 5.61 -33.46 -19.35
CA MET A 515 4.67 -32.97 -18.34
C MET A 515 3.68 -34.06 -17.91
N ILE A 516 3.12 -34.82 -18.85
CA ILE A 516 2.17 -35.90 -18.56
C ILE A 516 2.86 -37.03 -17.78
N ASP A 517 4.04 -37.47 -18.23
CA ASP A 517 4.77 -38.57 -17.61
C ASP A 517 5.27 -38.20 -16.21
N SER A 518 5.73 -36.97 -16.03
CA SER A 518 6.12 -36.46 -14.71
C SER A 518 4.96 -36.50 -13.70
N ILE A 519 3.75 -36.11 -14.13
CA ILE A 519 2.55 -36.19 -13.27
C ILE A 519 2.15 -37.64 -13.03
N ARG A 520 2.19 -38.49 -14.07
CA ARG A 520 1.89 -39.92 -13.94
C ARG A 520 2.74 -40.56 -12.85
N GLU A 521 4.03 -40.31 -12.87
CA GLU A 521 4.97 -40.83 -11.88
C GLU A 521 4.71 -40.25 -10.48
N LEU A 522 4.36 -38.97 -10.33
CA LEU A 522 3.95 -38.40 -9.03
C LEU A 522 2.65 -39.00 -8.50
N VAL A 523 1.71 -39.35 -9.38
CA VAL A 523 0.45 -40.03 -9.03
C VAL A 523 0.72 -41.46 -8.57
N GLU A 524 1.57 -42.20 -9.29
CA GLU A 524 1.97 -43.57 -8.93
C GLU A 524 2.72 -43.62 -7.60
N ARG A 525 3.48 -42.56 -7.26
CA ARG A 525 4.15 -42.39 -5.97
C ARG A 525 3.24 -41.85 -4.84
N GLU A 526 1.96 -41.61 -5.10
CA GLU A 526 0.98 -40.99 -4.19
C GLU A 526 1.41 -39.60 -3.65
N MET A 527 2.23 -38.86 -4.41
CA MET A 527 2.77 -37.54 -4.06
C MET A 527 1.93 -36.38 -4.65
N GLU A 528 0.73 -36.65 -5.17
CA GLU A 528 0.04 -35.72 -6.07
C GLU A 528 -0.75 -34.60 -5.37
N VAL A 529 -1.42 -34.87 -4.25
CA VAL A 529 -2.36 -33.92 -3.61
C VAL A 529 -1.70 -32.60 -3.19
N GLY A 530 -0.41 -32.65 -2.82
CA GLY A 530 0.36 -31.48 -2.41
C GLY A 530 1.06 -30.76 -3.59
N ILE A 531 1.77 -31.52 -4.42
CA ILE A 531 2.68 -30.98 -5.45
C ILE A 531 1.92 -30.70 -6.75
N VAL A 532 1.28 -31.73 -7.32
CA VAL A 532 0.56 -31.66 -8.61
C VAL A 532 -0.59 -30.67 -8.52
N ARG A 533 -1.34 -30.69 -7.41
CA ARG A 533 -2.43 -29.72 -7.18
C ARG A 533 -1.93 -28.27 -7.18
N ARG A 534 -0.74 -28.01 -6.62
CA ARG A 534 -0.13 -26.66 -6.61
C ARG A 534 0.25 -26.25 -8.03
N ALA A 535 0.93 -27.12 -8.78
CA ALA A 535 1.27 -26.87 -10.18
C ALA A 535 0.05 -26.60 -11.06
N PHE A 536 -1.05 -27.33 -10.87
CA PHE A 536 -2.30 -27.06 -11.58
C PHE A 536 -2.92 -25.70 -11.23
N ARG A 537 -2.86 -25.26 -9.96
CA ARG A 537 -3.34 -23.92 -9.58
C ARG A 537 -2.50 -22.80 -10.19
N ASP A 538 -1.20 -23.04 -10.32
CA ASP A 538 -0.27 -22.12 -10.94
C ASP A 538 -0.53 -22.00 -12.46
N VAL A 539 -0.80 -23.13 -13.13
CA VAL A 539 -1.27 -23.15 -14.53
C VAL A 539 -2.64 -22.48 -14.68
N GLU A 540 -3.60 -22.74 -13.78
CA GLU A 540 -4.91 -22.08 -13.79
C GLU A 540 -4.78 -20.55 -13.74
N THR A 541 -3.83 -20.05 -12.96
CA THR A 541 -3.56 -18.61 -12.83
C THR A 541 -2.97 -18.02 -14.11
N ILE A 542 -2.07 -18.76 -14.78
CA ILE A 542 -1.50 -18.35 -16.07
C ILE A 542 -2.55 -18.34 -17.16
N VAL A 543 -3.34 -19.40 -17.27
CA VAL A 543 -4.40 -19.52 -18.27
C VAL A 543 -5.32 -18.30 -18.18
N LYS A 544 -5.82 -17.95 -16.98
CA LYS A 544 -6.67 -16.75 -16.79
C LYS A 544 -6.07 -15.46 -17.34
N LYS A 545 -4.74 -15.31 -17.34
CA LYS A 545 -4.04 -14.11 -17.83
C LYS A 545 -3.84 -14.11 -19.34
N GLN A 546 -3.85 -15.27 -19.99
CA GLN A 546 -3.52 -15.43 -21.42
C GLN A 546 -4.73 -15.63 -22.34
N LEU A 547 -5.92 -15.92 -21.80
CA LEU A 547 -7.13 -16.29 -22.58
C LEU A 547 -7.48 -15.31 -23.72
N GLU A 548 -7.22 -14.02 -23.53
CA GLU A 548 -7.63 -12.98 -24.48
C GLU A 548 -7.00 -13.14 -25.88
N TRP A 549 -5.83 -13.77 -25.96
CA TRP A 549 -5.07 -13.94 -27.20
C TRP A 549 -4.93 -15.39 -27.67
N TYR A 550 -5.51 -16.37 -26.96
CA TYR A 550 -5.49 -17.75 -27.43
C TYR A 550 -6.20 -17.88 -28.78
N SER A 551 -5.48 -18.44 -29.76
CA SER A 551 -6.03 -18.92 -31.02
C SER A 551 -6.50 -20.36 -30.89
N THR A 552 -7.04 -20.89 -31.99
CA THR A 552 -7.38 -22.31 -32.14
C THR A 552 -6.27 -23.24 -31.66
N SER A 553 -5.00 -22.93 -31.95
CA SER A 553 -3.87 -23.80 -31.58
C SER A 553 -3.67 -23.88 -30.06
N GLN A 554 -3.66 -22.75 -29.34
CA GLN A 554 -3.57 -22.78 -27.87
C GLN A 554 -4.82 -23.41 -27.25
N TYR A 555 -6.01 -23.12 -27.77
CA TYR A 555 -7.25 -23.73 -27.28
C TYR A 555 -7.19 -25.26 -27.39
N ARG A 556 -6.87 -25.79 -28.57
CA ARG A 556 -6.71 -27.23 -28.81
C ARG A 556 -5.66 -27.83 -27.89
N PHE A 557 -4.48 -27.20 -27.79
CA PHE A 557 -3.40 -27.66 -26.94
C PHE A 557 -3.84 -27.81 -25.48
N VAL A 558 -4.46 -26.77 -24.91
CA VAL A 558 -4.91 -26.80 -23.52
C VAL A 558 -5.97 -27.86 -23.32
N LYS A 559 -6.95 -27.99 -24.22
CA LYS A 559 -8.01 -29.00 -24.13
C LYS A 559 -7.44 -30.42 -24.20
N GLY A 560 -6.51 -30.67 -25.12
CA GLY A 560 -5.81 -31.94 -25.26
C GLY A 560 -5.00 -32.30 -24.02
N LEU A 561 -4.17 -31.37 -23.54
CA LEU A 561 -3.37 -31.57 -22.33
C LEU A 561 -4.25 -31.86 -21.10
N LEU A 562 -5.31 -31.09 -20.89
CA LEU A 562 -6.23 -31.30 -19.77
C LEU A 562 -6.92 -32.66 -19.86
N TRP A 563 -7.34 -33.09 -21.04
CA TRP A 563 -7.95 -34.39 -21.25
C TRP A 563 -6.99 -35.53 -20.87
N ARG A 564 -5.73 -35.47 -21.37
CA ARG A 564 -4.69 -36.46 -21.06
C ARG A 564 -4.38 -36.54 -19.57
N LEU A 565 -4.27 -35.40 -18.91
CA LEU A 565 -4.03 -35.36 -17.46
C LEU A 565 -5.22 -35.88 -16.66
N TYR A 566 -6.45 -35.61 -17.10
CA TYR A 566 -7.67 -36.00 -16.39
C TYR A 566 -7.92 -37.52 -16.40
N VAL A 567 -7.50 -38.20 -17.48
CA VAL A 567 -7.64 -39.66 -17.63
C VAL A 567 -6.56 -40.48 -16.92
N LEU A 568 -5.53 -39.84 -16.35
CA LEU A 568 -4.49 -40.54 -15.58
C LEU A 568 -5.12 -41.34 -14.43
N LYS A 569 -4.81 -42.64 -14.42
CA LYS A 569 -5.30 -43.57 -13.39
C LYS A 569 -4.63 -43.25 -12.05
N GLY A 570 -5.40 -43.27 -10.97
CA GLY A 570 -4.91 -43.01 -9.61
C GLY A 570 -4.94 -41.54 -9.16
N MET A 571 -5.16 -40.57 -10.07
CA MET A 571 -5.23 -39.15 -9.70
C MET A 571 -6.47 -38.87 -8.83
N LYS A 572 -6.29 -38.30 -7.63
CA LYS A 572 -7.39 -37.98 -6.71
C LYS A 572 -8.19 -36.76 -7.15
N TRP A 573 -9.39 -36.65 -6.57
CA TRP A 573 -10.38 -35.63 -6.92
C TRP A 573 -9.88 -34.20 -6.68
N GLU A 574 -9.03 -33.99 -5.67
CA GLU A 574 -8.48 -32.69 -5.29
C GLU A 574 -7.60 -32.06 -6.37
N SER A 575 -6.98 -32.87 -7.22
CA SER A 575 -6.20 -32.43 -8.38
C SER A 575 -7.09 -32.35 -9.63
N LYS A 576 -7.98 -33.33 -9.85
CA LYS A 576 -8.94 -33.36 -10.97
C LYS A 576 -9.87 -32.15 -10.98
N ILE A 577 -10.31 -31.67 -9.81
CA ILE A 577 -11.18 -30.50 -9.71
C ILE A 577 -10.49 -29.22 -10.20
N VAL A 578 -9.16 -29.12 -10.09
CA VAL A 578 -8.41 -27.97 -10.63
C VAL A 578 -8.35 -28.05 -12.15
N LEU A 579 -8.05 -29.22 -12.72
CA LEU A 579 -8.10 -29.45 -14.18
C LEU A 579 -9.49 -29.11 -14.76
N TRP A 580 -10.56 -29.55 -14.09
CA TRP A 580 -11.92 -29.22 -14.49
C TRP A 580 -12.18 -27.71 -14.46
N ARG A 581 -11.70 -26.99 -13.44
CA ARG A 581 -11.80 -25.52 -13.39
C ARG A 581 -11.06 -24.85 -14.54
N ILE A 582 -9.84 -25.29 -14.86
CA ILE A 582 -9.09 -24.77 -16.01
C ILE A 582 -9.89 -24.99 -17.28
N ASN A 583 -10.45 -26.19 -17.48
CA ASN A 583 -11.30 -26.49 -18.63
C ASN A 583 -12.49 -25.53 -18.71
N VAL A 584 -13.21 -25.29 -17.61
CA VAL A 584 -14.33 -24.33 -17.56
C VAL A 584 -13.89 -22.90 -17.87
N ILE A 585 -12.72 -22.49 -17.39
CA ILE A 585 -12.16 -21.16 -17.64
C ILE A 585 -11.86 -20.97 -19.13
N VAL A 586 -11.18 -21.94 -19.75
CA VAL A 586 -10.85 -21.92 -21.18
C VAL A 586 -12.12 -21.92 -22.03
N GLU A 587 -13.07 -22.78 -21.68
CA GLU A 587 -14.36 -22.90 -22.38
C GLU A 587 -15.17 -21.60 -22.37
N ARG A 588 -15.09 -20.82 -21.29
CA ARG A 588 -15.83 -19.56 -21.16
C ARG A 588 -15.06 -18.36 -21.69
N GLY A 589 -13.74 -18.38 -21.60
CA GLY A 589 -12.88 -17.23 -21.84
C GLY A 589 -12.39 -17.08 -23.28
N VAL A 590 -12.19 -18.19 -24.00
CA VAL A 590 -11.73 -18.16 -25.39
C VAL A 590 -12.89 -17.80 -26.33
N LYS A 591 -12.60 -17.05 -27.40
CA LYS A 591 -13.58 -16.63 -28.41
C LYS A 591 -14.18 -17.84 -29.11
N GLU A 592 -15.49 -17.82 -29.36
CA GLU A 592 -16.22 -18.96 -29.93
C GLU A 592 -15.63 -19.48 -31.26
N MET A 593 -15.15 -18.57 -32.10
CA MET A 593 -14.55 -18.90 -33.40
C MET A 593 -13.21 -19.67 -33.31
N GLU A 594 -12.55 -19.63 -32.15
CA GLU A 594 -11.27 -20.33 -31.91
C GLU A 594 -11.50 -21.70 -31.22
N LYS A 595 -12.76 -22.04 -30.90
CA LYS A 595 -13.11 -23.26 -30.15
C LYS A 595 -13.25 -24.44 -31.08
N GLU A 596 -12.14 -25.07 -31.37
CA GLU A 596 -12.12 -26.33 -32.10
C GLU A 596 -11.53 -27.42 -31.20
N LEU A 597 -12.26 -28.52 -31.05
CA LEU A 597 -11.78 -29.65 -30.24
C LEU A 597 -10.79 -30.48 -31.06
N PRO A 598 -9.79 -31.10 -30.40
CA PRO A 598 -8.86 -32.00 -31.08
C PRO A 598 -9.61 -33.17 -31.73
N GLU A 599 -9.34 -33.43 -33.01
CA GLU A 599 -10.01 -34.50 -33.77
C GLU A 599 -9.43 -35.89 -33.46
N ASN A 600 -8.14 -35.96 -33.12
CA ASN A 600 -7.43 -37.20 -32.83
C ASN A 600 -6.41 -37.05 -31.69
N GLU A 601 -5.70 -38.14 -31.36
CA GLU A 601 -4.85 -38.19 -30.15
C GLU A 601 -3.60 -37.30 -30.22
N PHE A 602 -3.22 -36.81 -31.40
CA PHE A 602 -2.05 -35.94 -31.62
C PHE A 602 -2.38 -34.56 -32.22
N ASP A 603 -3.60 -34.36 -32.71
CA ASP A 603 -4.07 -33.12 -33.35
C ASP A 603 -3.91 -31.88 -32.45
N TRP A 604 -4.03 -32.05 -31.13
CA TRP A 604 -3.83 -30.97 -30.16
C TRP A 604 -2.38 -30.48 -30.00
N LEU A 605 -1.40 -31.16 -30.61
CA LEU A 605 0.00 -30.75 -30.63
C LEU A 605 0.38 -29.97 -31.90
N ASN A 606 -0.62 -29.66 -32.75
CA ASN A 606 -0.42 -28.95 -34.02
C ASN A 606 0.61 -29.63 -34.94
N LEU A 607 0.67 -30.97 -34.89
CA LEU A 607 1.50 -31.78 -35.76
C LEU A 607 0.76 -31.96 -37.08
N THR A 608 1.33 -31.46 -38.19
CA THR A 608 0.87 -31.90 -39.51
C THR A 608 1.10 -33.40 -39.62
N THR A 609 0.08 -34.13 -40.06
CA THR A 609 0.04 -35.61 -40.16
C THR A 609 1.11 -36.25 -41.06
N ASP A 610 2.14 -35.52 -41.48
CA ASP A 610 3.15 -35.96 -42.44
C ASP A 610 4.50 -36.36 -41.80
N GLU A 611 4.66 -36.36 -40.48
CA GLU A 611 5.92 -36.78 -39.82
C GLU A 611 5.83 -38.00 -38.88
N ASP A 612 4.87 -38.91 -39.09
CA ASP A 612 4.93 -40.27 -38.48
C ASP A 612 4.70 -41.35 -39.57
N VAL A 613 5.46 -41.25 -40.67
CA VAL A 613 5.85 -42.42 -41.48
C VAL A 613 7.38 -42.51 -41.48
N GLU A 614 7.95 -42.92 -40.34
CA GLU A 614 9.06 -43.88 -40.27
C GLU A 614 9.23 -44.47 -38.86
#